data_AF-A0A3M1GJ29-F1
#
_entry.id   AF-A0A3M1GJ29-F1
#
_cell.length_a   1.000
_cell.length_b   1.000
_cell.length_c   1.000
_cell.angle_alpha   90.00
_cell.angle_beta   90.00
_cell.angle_gamma   90.00
#
_symmetry.space_group_name_H-M   'P 1'
#
loop_
_entity.id
_entity.type
_entity.pdbx_description
1 polymer ?
#
loop_
_entity_poly.entity_id
_entity_poly.type
_entity_poly.pdbx_seq_one_letter_code
_entity_poly.pdbx_strand_id
1 'polypeptide(L)'
;AEGQVVSGWDSQPFGGLYPTSLWSPGEMVVDTFTLPLPEDGLPPGEYRLITGFYQFETGVRLTLSSGADFAELARFTVPGG
;
A
#
# COMPACT_ATOMS: atom_id res chain seq x y z
N ALA A 1 -7.28 -5.84 16.70
CA ALA A 1 -8.39 -5.07 16.12
C ALA A 1 -7.96 -4.70 14.70
N GLU A 2 -8.45 -5.43 13.72
CA GLU A 2 -8.13 -5.23 12.31
C GLU A 2 -8.80 -3.93 11.87
N GLY A 3 -8.01 -2.95 11.47
CA GLY A 3 -8.55 -1.74 10.84
C GLY A 3 -9.21 -2.13 9.52
N GLN A 4 -10.42 -1.63 9.26
CA GLN A 4 -11.10 -1.88 8.00
C GLN A 4 -10.34 -1.19 6.86
N VAL A 5 -10.02 -1.94 5.80
CA VAL A 5 -9.52 -1.35 4.56
C VAL A 5 -10.68 -0.65 3.86
N VAL A 6 -10.59 0.68 3.71
CA VAL A 6 -11.63 1.50 3.05
C VAL A 6 -11.32 1.80 1.59
N SER A 7 -10.06 1.64 1.19
CA SER A 7 -9.56 1.83 -0.17
C SER A 7 -8.20 1.14 -0.28
N GLY A 8 -7.87 0.68 -1.48
CA GLY A 8 -6.60 0.02 -1.77
C GLY A 8 -6.32 0.03 -3.27
N TRP A 9 -5.04 -0.10 -3.60
CA TRP A 9 -4.58 -0.38 -4.95
C TRP A 9 -3.44 -1.38 -4.85
N ASP A 10 -3.47 -2.41 -5.70
CA ASP A 10 -2.45 -3.46 -5.73
C ASP A 10 -2.02 -3.70 -7.17
N SER A 11 -0.78 -3.36 -7.47
CA SER A 11 -0.17 -3.64 -8.75
C SER A 11 1.35 -3.67 -8.63
N GLN A 12 1.96 -4.47 -9.50
CA GLN A 12 3.37 -4.35 -9.82
C GLN A 12 3.68 -2.96 -10.42
N PRO A 13 4.92 -2.46 -10.32
CA PRO A 13 5.32 -1.15 -10.85
C PRO A 13 5.01 -0.98 -12.35
N PHE A 14 4.74 0.27 -12.73
CA PHE A 14 4.33 0.71 -14.07
C PHE A 14 3.14 -0.09 -14.61
N GLY A 15 2.16 -0.37 -13.74
CA GLY A 15 0.98 -1.16 -14.09
C GLY A 15 1.32 -2.62 -14.46
N GLY A 16 2.42 -3.15 -13.92
CA GLY A 16 2.90 -4.51 -14.18
C GLY A 16 3.86 -4.68 -15.34
N LEU A 17 4.28 -3.59 -15.99
CA LEU A 17 5.27 -3.63 -17.06
C LEU A 17 6.70 -3.84 -16.53
N TYR A 18 6.95 -3.60 -15.24
CA TYR A 18 8.25 -3.83 -14.62
C TYR A 18 8.11 -4.53 -13.26
N PRO A 19 7.87 -5.86 -13.25
CA PRO A 19 7.63 -6.59 -12.02
C PRO A 19 8.85 -6.60 -11.09
N THR A 20 8.59 -6.71 -9.79
CA THR A 20 9.62 -6.72 -8.73
C THR A 20 10.61 -7.88 -8.83
N SER A 21 10.32 -8.91 -9.61
CA SER A 21 11.24 -10.01 -9.92
C SER A 21 12.37 -9.63 -10.87
N LEU A 22 12.26 -8.50 -11.57
CA LEU A 22 13.31 -7.98 -12.45
C LEU A 22 14.25 -6.99 -11.75
N TRP A 23 13.92 -6.59 -10.53
CA TRP A 23 14.68 -5.58 -9.80
C TRP A 23 16.06 -6.10 -9.42
N SER A 24 17.06 -5.23 -9.54
CA SER A 24 18.40 -5.50 -9.02
C SER A 24 18.53 -5.03 -7.57
N PRO A 25 19.33 -5.72 -6.72
CA PRO A 25 19.60 -5.25 -5.37
C PRO A 25 20.18 -3.82 -5.38
N GLY A 26 19.56 -2.91 -4.63
CA GLY A 26 19.95 -1.50 -4.54
C GLY A 26 19.40 -0.59 -5.65
N GLU A 27 18.62 -1.12 -6.58
CA GLU A 27 17.93 -0.33 -7.61
C GLU A 27 16.86 0.58 -7.00
N MET A 28 16.72 1.79 -7.56
CA MET A 28 15.65 2.72 -7.24
C MET A 28 14.65 2.78 -8.39
N VAL A 29 13.44 2.26 -8.13
CA VAL A 29 12.31 2.35 -9.07
C VAL A 29 11.35 3.42 -8.58
N VAL A 30 11.04 4.40 -9.44
CA VAL A 30 10.12 5.51 -9.14
C VAL A 30 8.86 5.33 -9.97
N ASP A 31 7.72 5.20 -9.30
CA ASP A 31 6.41 5.04 -9.92
C ASP A 31 5.35 5.84 -9.15
N THR A 32 4.23 6.15 -9.81
CA THR A 32 3.10 6.87 -9.23
C THR A 32 1.87 5.98 -9.19
N PHE A 33 1.35 5.74 -7.99
CA PHE A 33 0.13 4.96 -7.78
C PHE A 33 -1.04 5.89 -7.49
N THR A 34 -2.15 5.69 -8.21
CA THR A 34 -3.40 6.40 -7.95
C THR A 34 -4.27 5.52 -7.06
N LEU A 35 -4.58 6.00 -5.85
CA LEU A 35 -5.45 5.30 -4.92
C LEU A 35 -6.91 5.77 -5.14
N PRO A 36 -7.83 4.90 -5.61
CA PRO A 36 -9.22 5.28 -5.79
C PRO A 36 -9.92 5.43 -4.44
N LEU A 37 -10.50 6.59 -4.15
CA LEU A 37 -11.29 6.79 -2.93
C LEU A 37 -12.77 6.44 -3.17
N PRO A 38 -13.54 6.10 -2.12
CA PRO A 38 -14.98 5.91 -2.24
C PRO A 38 -15.66 7.16 -2.81
N GLU A 39 -16.62 6.98 -3.72
CA GLU A 39 -17.33 8.09 -4.38
C GLU A 39 -18.11 8.96 -3.38
N ASP A 40 -18.68 8.33 -2.34
CA ASP A 40 -19.38 9.00 -1.24
C ASP A 40 -18.44 9.70 -0.25
N GLY A 41 -17.12 9.65 -0.50
CA GLY A 41 -16.09 10.20 0.36
C GLY A 41 -15.65 9.24 1.48
N LEU A 42 -14.60 9.67 2.20
CA LEU A 42 -14.16 8.96 3.41
C LEU A 42 -14.98 9.44 4.60
N PRO A 43 -15.48 8.52 5.46
CA PRO A 43 -16.05 8.90 6.74
C PRO A 43 -15.07 9.76 7.57
N PRO A 44 -15.55 10.64 8.45
CA PRO A 44 -14.70 11.32 9.41
C PRO A 44 -13.95 10.33 10.30
N GLY A 45 -12.65 10.55 10.51
CA GLY A 45 -11.82 9.67 11.33
C GLY A 45 -10.33 9.75 11.04
N GLU A 46 -9.59 8.92 11.78
CA GLU A 46 -8.14 8.77 11.62
C GLU A 46 -7.83 7.64 10.64
N TYR A 47 -7.00 7.95 9.65
CA TYR A 47 -6.59 7.02 8.61
C TYR A 47 -5.08 6.83 8.59
N ARG A 48 -4.66 5.64 8.17
CA ARG A 48 -3.28 5.30 7.89
C ARG A 48 -3.16 4.91 6.44
N LEU A 49 -2.21 5.52 5.74
CA LEU A 49 -1.77 5.07 4.43
C LEU A 49 -0.58 4.13 4.63
N ILE A 50 -0.71 2.90 4.15
CA ILE A 50 0.32 1.86 4.26
C ILE A 50 0.60 1.26 2.89
N THR A 51 1.77 0.67 2.73
CA THR A 51 2.14 -0.16 1.58
C THR A 51 2.87 -1.41 2.06
N GLY A 52 2.91 -2.47 1.25
CA GLY A 52 3.59 -3.69 1.60
C GLY A 52 3.77 -4.61 0.41
N PHE A 53 4.69 -5.55 0.55
CA PHE A 53 4.96 -6.57 -0.46
C PHE A 53 4.48 -7.94 0.01
N TYR A 54 4.23 -8.81 -0.95
CA TYR A 54 3.86 -10.19 -0.72
C TYR A 54 4.45 -11.06 -1.83
N GLN A 55 4.59 -12.35 -1.56
CA GLN A 55 4.94 -13.33 -2.60
C GLN A 55 3.73 -13.56 -3.50
N PHE A 56 3.84 -13.22 -4.77
CA PHE A 56 2.71 -13.22 -5.71
C PHE A 56 2.01 -14.58 -5.80
N GLU A 57 2.78 -15.67 -5.80
CA GLU A 57 2.27 -17.04 -5.95
C GLU A 57 1.48 -17.53 -4.75
N THR A 58 1.81 -17.07 -3.55
CA THR A 58 1.27 -17.61 -2.29
C THR A 58 0.40 -16.62 -1.52
N GLY A 59 0.47 -15.32 -1.86
CA GLY A 59 -0.18 -14.26 -1.08
C GLY A 59 0.50 -13.97 0.26
N VAL A 60 1.59 -14.66 0.60
CA VAL A 60 2.26 -14.49 1.90
C VAL A 60 2.93 -13.13 1.96
N ARG A 61 2.53 -12.32 2.95
CA ARG A 61 3.11 -10.99 3.20
C ARG A 61 4.59 -11.09 3.59
N LEU A 62 5.39 -10.16 3.08
CA LEU A 62 6.78 -10.03 3.47
C LEU A 62 6.89 -9.18 4.73
N THR A 63 7.69 -9.62 5.69
CA THR A 63 7.92 -8.89 6.94
C THR A 63 9.13 -7.98 6.81
N LEU A 64 8.99 -6.77 7.34
CA LEU A 64 10.08 -5.86 7.59
C LEU A 64 10.92 -6.38 8.76
N SER A 65 12.12 -5.83 8.93
CA SER A 65 12.98 -6.14 10.08
C SER A 65 12.34 -5.78 11.43
N SER A 66 11.34 -4.89 11.44
CA SER A 66 10.53 -4.56 12.62
C SER A 66 9.51 -5.64 12.99
N GLY A 67 9.30 -6.65 12.14
CA GLY A 67 8.24 -7.66 12.26
C GLY A 67 6.88 -7.22 11.72
N ALA A 68 6.71 -5.95 11.32
CA ALA A 68 5.51 -5.51 10.60
C ALA A 68 5.54 -6.03 9.16
N ASP A 69 4.37 -6.29 8.57
CA ASP A 69 4.24 -6.78 7.20
C ASP A 69 3.81 -5.67 6.20
N PHE A 70 3.91 -4.42 6.65
CA PHE A 70 3.68 -3.21 5.88
C PHE A 70 4.59 -2.08 6.37
N ALA A 71 4.83 -1.10 5.51
CA ALA A 71 5.40 0.20 5.85
C ALA A 71 4.27 1.24 5.92
N GLU A 72 4.29 2.08 6.96
CA GLU A 72 3.37 3.22 7.05
C GLU A 72 3.96 4.41 6.28
N LEU A 73 3.18 4.95 5.35
CA LEU A 73 3.56 6.09 4.51
C LEU A 73 3.07 7.42 5.11
N ALA A 74 1.87 7.42 5.69
CA ALA A 74 1.28 8.61 6.29
C ALA A 74 0.18 8.28 7.29
N ARG A 75 -0.13 9.25 8.17
CA ARG A 75 -1.36 9.32 8.94
C ARG A 75 -2.06 10.63 8.65
N PHE A 76 -3.39 10.60 8.55
CA PHE A 76 -4.17 11.80 8.32
C PHE A 76 -5.57 11.68 8.91
N THR A 77 -6.14 12.83 9.25
CA THR A 77 -7.50 12.94 9.77
C THR A 77 -8.43 13.44 8.67
N VAL A 78 -9.57 12.78 8.50
CA VAL A 78 -10.71 13.33 7.77
C VAL A 78 -11.61 14.01 8.80
N PRO A 79 -11.78 15.34 8.75
CA PRO A 79 -12.58 16.06 9.74
C PRO A 79 -14.06 15.67 9.66
N GLY A 80 -14.74 15.73 10.80
CA GLY A 80 -16.20 15.77 10.83
C GLY A 80 -16.69 17.13 10.36
N GLY A 81 -17.76 17.13 9.55
CA GLY A 81 -18.50 18.35 9.21
C GLY A 81 -19.24 18.93 10.41
#